data_AF-A0A6G3MLW1-F1
#
_entry.id   AF-A0A6G3MLW1-F1
#
_cell.length_a   1.000
_cell.length_b   1.000
_cell.length_c   1.000
_cell.angle_alpha   90.00
_cell.angle_beta   90.00
_cell.angle_gamma   90.00
#
_symmetry.space_group_name_H-M   'P 1'
#
loop_
_entity.id
_entity.type
_entity.pdbx_description
1 polymer ?
#
loop_
_entity_poly.entity_id
_entity_poly.type
_entity_poly.pdbx_seq_one_letter_code
_entity_poly.pdbx_strand_id
1 'polypeptide(L)'
;MEIMDYQLKDCPTECKKISDISISYGTSGFRYDAKYLPPIVYRVGILASLHSKYLNAAVGVMITASHNPEKDNGVKIIDSNGHMLCQEWEKYATDICKLGHEQLLSFIDKFSKDMNINILGPATVYIGQDSR
;
A
#
# COMPACT_ATOMS: atom_id res chain seq x y z
N MET A 1 -0.59 -16.27 -17.74
CA MET A 1 0.18 -15.13 -17.22
C MET A 1 0.72 -15.59 -15.88
N GLU A 2 2.02 -15.85 -15.82
CA GLU A 2 2.66 -16.30 -14.58
C GLU A 2 2.89 -15.09 -13.66
N ILE A 3 3.10 -15.32 -12.37
CA ILE A 3 3.49 -14.26 -11.42
C ILE A 3 4.74 -13.49 -11.88
N MET A 4 5.57 -14.11 -12.73
CA MET A 4 6.73 -13.50 -13.36
C MET A 4 6.41 -12.31 -14.29
N ASP A 5 5.14 -12.11 -14.67
CA ASP A 5 4.70 -10.96 -15.46
C ASP A 5 4.41 -9.72 -14.60
N TYR A 6 4.48 -9.81 -13.26
CA TYR A 6 4.43 -8.61 -12.41
C TYR A 6 5.67 -7.75 -12.64
N GLN A 7 5.49 -6.70 -13.44
CA GLN A 7 6.54 -5.73 -13.70
C GLN A 7 6.66 -4.76 -12.51
N LEU A 8 7.21 -5.25 -11.40
CA LEU A 8 7.89 -4.37 -10.42
C LEU A 8 9.14 -3.73 -11.02
N LYS A 9 9.50 -4.09 -12.27
CA LYS A 9 10.61 -3.57 -13.05
C LYS A 9 10.58 -2.04 -13.19
N ASP A 10 9.38 -1.48 -13.29
CA ASP A 10 9.16 -0.04 -13.43
C ASP A 10 9.03 0.67 -12.06
N CYS A 11 9.37 -0.01 -10.97
CA CYS A 11 9.44 0.62 -9.64
C CYS A 11 10.40 1.82 -9.69
N PRO A 12 9.93 3.04 -9.36
CA PRO A 12 10.78 4.23 -9.31
C PRO A 12 11.97 4.01 -8.38
N THR A 13 13.13 4.57 -8.73
CA THR A 13 14.38 4.39 -7.96
C THR A 13 14.23 4.78 -6.50
N GLU A 14 13.50 5.85 -6.20
CA GLU A 14 13.20 6.29 -4.82
C GLU A 14 12.34 5.30 -4.03
N CYS A 15 11.48 4.53 -4.70
CA CYS A 15 10.62 3.53 -4.08
C CYS A 15 11.34 2.21 -3.77
N LYS A 16 12.54 2.00 -4.33
CA LYS A 16 13.35 0.79 -4.09
C LYS A 16 14.02 0.78 -2.72
N LYS A 17 14.27 1.96 -2.14
CA LYS A 17 14.92 2.12 -0.83
C LYS A 17 13.88 2.12 0.28
N ILE A 18 14.19 1.46 1.40
CA ILE A 18 13.39 1.59 2.63
C ILE A 18 13.97 2.75 3.43
N SER A 19 13.09 3.54 4.03
CA SER A 19 13.48 4.64 4.92
C SER A 19 14.00 4.10 6.26
N ASP A 20 15.01 4.72 6.84
CA ASP A 20 15.60 4.34 8.14
C ASP A 20 14.71 4.67 9.37
N ILE A 21 13.41 4.87 9.14
CA ILE A 21 12.44 5.23 10.17
C ILE A 21 11.70 3.99 10.67
N SER A 22 11.17 4.05 11.89
CA SER A 22 10.23 3.04 12.37
C SER A 22 8.89 3.18 11.66
N ILE A 23 8.58 2.23 10.77
CA ILE A 23 7.35 2.22 9.97
C ILE A 23 6.23 1.48 10.71
N SER A 24 5.07 2.12 10.83
CA SER A 24 3.84 1.54 11.38
C SER A 24 2.60 2.15 10.74
N TYR A 25 1.61 1.32 10.42
CA TYR A 25 0.29 1.77 10.03
C TYR A 25 -0.51 2.06 11.31
N GLY A 26 -0.85 3.33 11.54
CA GLY A 26 -1.72 3.73 12.64
C GLY A 26 -3.18 3.83 12.22
N THR A 27 -4.06 4.22 13.15
CA THR A 27 -5.50 4.43 12.89
C THR A 27 -5.78 5.38 11.72
N SER A 28 -4.85 6.28 11.40
CA SER A 28 -4.96 7.23 10.29
C SER A 28 -4.08 6.90 9.09
N GLY A 29 -3.60 5.65 8.98
CA GLY A 29 -2.63 5.21 7.99
C GLY A 29 -1.20 5.62 8.33
N PHE A 30 -0.37 5.71 7.30
CA PHE A 30 1.01 6.19 7.42
C PHE A 30 1.03 7.72 7.38
N ARG A 31 1.77 8.35 8.29
CA ARG A 31 1.98 9.80 8.32
C ARG A 31 3.41 10.11 8.74
N TYR A 32 4.15 10.75 7.84
CA TYR A 32 5.56 11.07 8.01
C TYR A 32 5.89 12.36 7.25
N ASP A 33 7.09 12.89 7.47
CA ASP A 33 7.71 13.86 6.55
C ASP A 33 7.65 13.28 5.12
N ALA A 34 7.16 14.08 4.17
CA ALA A 34 6.79 13.64 2.84
C ALA A 34 7.94 12.94 2.10
N LYS A 35 9.20 13.31 2.40
CA LYS A 35 10.38 12.70 1.78
C LYS A 35 10.54 11.19 2.06
N TYR A 36 9.91 10.67 3.11
CA TYR A 36 9.98 9.24 3.46
C TYR A 36 8.85 8.41 2.86
N LEU A 37 7.82 9.05 2.29
CA LEU A 37 6.60 8.38 1.83
C LEU A 37 6.67 7.70 0.47
N PRO A 38 7.50 8.06 -0.53
CA PRO A 38 7.49 7.40 -1.83
C PRO A 38 7.52 5.86 -1.77
N PRO A 39 8.47 5.21 -1.05
CA PRO A 39 8.48 3.75 -0.93
C PRO A 39 7.26 3.18 -0.18
N ILE A 40 6.67 3.94 0.75
CA ILE A 40 5.49 3.54 1.52
C ILE A 40 4.25 3.59 0.62
N VAL A 41 4.03 4.69 -0.09
CA VAL A 41 2.89 4.89 -1.00
C VAL A 41 2.91 3.84 -2.11
N TYR A 42 4.08 3.54 -2.67
CA TYR A 42 4.24 2.48 -3.67
C TYR A 42 3.73 1.11 -3.17
N ARG A 43 4.12 0.74 -1.95
CA ARG A 43 3.74 -0.53 -1.33
C ARG A 43 2.27 -0.54 -0.88
N VAL A 44 1.74 0.62 -0.47
CA VAL A 44 0.29 0.78 -0.22
C VAL A 44 -0.52 0.59 -1.50
N GLY A 45 -0.05 1.08 -2.65
CA GLY A 45 -0.70 0.84 -3.94
C GLY A 45 -0.78 -0.65 -4.29
N ILE A 46 0.31 -1.39 -4.06
CA ILE A 46 0.33 -2.86 -4.22
C ILE A 46 -0.71 -3.50 -3.29
N LEU A 47 -0.69 -3.17 -2.00
CA LEU A 47 -1.58 -3.77 -1.02
C LEU A 47 -3.05 -3.41 -1.28
N ALA A 48 -3.36 -2.18 -1.67
CA ALA A 48 -4.72 -1.76 -2.02
C ALA A 48 -5.25 -2.54 -3.23
N SER A 49 -4.40 -2.82 -4.23
CA SER A 49 -4.75 -3.68 -5.36
C SER A 49 -5.05 -5.11 -4.92
N LEU A 50 -4.23 -5.67 -4.03
CA LEU A 50 -4.47 -7.01 -3.45
C LEU A 50 -5.75 -7.03 -2.60
N HIS A 51 -6.02 -5.99 -1.82
CA HIS A 51 -7.24 -5.86 -1.00
C HIS A 51 -8.50 -5.82 -1.84
N SER A 52 -8.48 -5.02 -2.92
CA SER A 52 -9.58 -4.97 -3.88
C SER A 52 -9.87 -6.32 -4.51
N LYS A 53 -8.83 -7.07 -4.90
CA LYS A 53 -8.97 -8.43 -5.45
C LYS A 53 -9.49 -9.42 -4.42
N TYR A 54 -9.00 -9.33 -3.19
CA TYR A 54 -9.43 -10.18 -2.07
C TYR A 54 -10.93 -10.00 -1.78
N LEU A 55 -11.39 -8.76 -1.73
CA LEU A 55 -12.81 -8.43 -1.47
C LEU A 55 -13.69 -8.55 -2.71
N ASN A 56 -13.11 -8.65 -3.91
CA ASN A 56 -13.80 -8.49 -5.19
C ASN A 56 -14.67 -7.21 -5.22
N ALA A 57 -14.11 -6.11 -4.71
CA ALA A 57 -14.81 -4.84 -4.53
C ALA A 57 -13.86 -3.65 -4.72
N ALA A 58 -14.44 -2.46 -4.96
CA ALA A 58 -13.66 -1.23 -5.02
C ALA A 58 -13.12 -0.85 -3.63
N VAL A 59 -11.91 -0.31 -3.58
CA VAL A 59 -11.29 0.25 -2.36
C VAL A 59 -10.75 1.65 -2.65
N GLY A 60 -10.58 2.44 -1.60
CA GLY A 60 -10.04 3.78 -1.71
C GLY A 60 -8.60 3.88 -1.21
N VAL A 61 -7.86 4.84 -1.73
CA VAL A 61 -6.59 5.33 -1.17
C VAL A 61 -6.70 6.85 -1.05
N MET A 62 -6.36 7.40 0.11
CA MET A 62 -6.34 8.84 0.32
C MET A 62 -4.93 9.29 0.67
N ILE A 63 -4.40 10.25 -0.10
CA ILE A 63 -3.14 10.95 0.16
C ILE A 63 -3.45 12.24 0.92
N THR A 64 -3.12 12.27 2.21
CA THR A 64 -3.35 13.44 3.07
C THR A 64 -2.67 13.25 4.42
N ALA A 65 -2.21 14.35 5.01
CA ALA A 65 -1.91 14.41 6.44
C ALA A 65 -2.87 15.31 7.24
N SER A 66 -4.04 15.64 6.68
CA SER A 66 -5.10 16.38 7.39
C SER A 66 -4.56 17.68 8.02
N HIS A 67 -4.55 17.79 9.36
CA HIS A 67 -4.11 18.96 10.11
C HIS A 67 -2.58 19.02 10.37
N ASN A 68 -1.81 18.04 9.90
CA ASN A 68 -0.36 18.04 10.10
C ASN A 68 0.31 19.22 9.36
N PRO A 69 1.54 19.63 9.75
CA PRO A 69 2.33 20.62 9.01
C PRO A 69 2.48 20.28 7.53
N GLU A 70 2.61 21.28 6.65
CA GLU A 70 2.69 21.13 5.18
C GLU A 70 3.76 20.10 4.72
N LYS A 71 4.93 20.10 5.37
CA LYS A 71 6.02 19.17 5.07
C LYS A 71 5.68 17.69 5.30
N ASP A 72 4.66 17.40 6.10
CA ASP A 72 4.20 16.03 6.32
C ASP A 72 3.16 15.68 5.25
N ASN A 73 3.12 14.41 4.89
CA ASN A 73 1.98 13.88 4.14
C ASN A 73 1.62 12.50 4.72
N GLY A 74 0.67 11.83 4.10
CA GLY A 74 0.25 10.52 4.56
C GLY A 74 -0.52 9.77 3.51
N VAL A 75 -0.72 8.49 3.78
CA VAL A 75 -1.51 7.61 2.94
C VAL A 75 -2.28 6.63 3.81
N LYS A 76 -3.55 6.44 3.48
CA LYS A 76 -4.41 5.42 4.12
C LYS A 76 -5.27 4.71 3.08
N ILE A 77 -5.57 3.45 3.35
CA ILE A 77 -6.54 2.65 2.58
C ILE A 77 -7.93 2.83 3.21
N ILE A 78 -8.94 3.02 2.36
CA ILE A 78 -10.36 3.04 2.70
C ILE A 78 -10.95 1.73 2.22
N ASP A 79 -11.62 1.02 3.13
CA ASP A 79 -12.20 -0.29 2.84
C ASP A 79 -13.43 -0.16 1.91
N SER A 80 -13.90 -1.26 1.36
CA SER A 80 -14.98 -1.30 0.36
C SER A 80 -16.32 -0.74 0.85
N ASN A 81 -16.53 -0.69 2.16
CA ASN A 81 -17.70 -0.11 2.82
C ASN A 81 -17.53 1.38 3.17
N GLY A 82 -16.40 2.00 2.81
CA GLY A 82 -16.06 3.39 3.14
C GLY A 82 -15.45 3.61 4.52
N HIS A 83 -15.31 2.55 5.33
CA HIS A 83 -14.65 2.63 6.63
C HIS A 83 -13.13 2.54 6.52
N MET A 84 -12.46 2.62 7.67
CA MET A 84 -11.03 2.38 7.79
C MET A 84 -10.70 0.92 7.46
N LEU A 85 -9.48 0.70 7.00
CA LEU A 85 -8.91 -0.64 6.84
C LEU A 85 -9.03 -1.45 8.14
N CYS A 86 -9.41 -2.73 8.03
CA CYS A 86 -9.51 -3.59 9.20
C CYS A 86 -8.12 -3.88 9.81
N GLN A 87 -8.08 -4.14 11.13
CA GLN A 87 -6.82 -4.30 11.88
C GLN A 87 -5.88 -5.37 11.33
N GLU A 88 -6.44 -6.46 10.80
CA GLU A 88 -5.66 -7.52 10.17
C GLU A 88 -4.86 -6.98 8.97
N TRP A 89 -5.50 -6.15 8.14
CA TRP A 89 -4.86 -5.54 6.97
C TRP A 89 -3.96 -4.35 7.32
N GLU A 90 -4.17 -3.67 8.45
CA GLU A 90 -3.20 -2.68 8.97
C GLU A 90 -1.84 -3.33 9.29
N LYS A 91 -1.86 -4.57 9.79
CA LYS A 91 -0.64 -5.35 10.01
C LYS A 91 0.05 -5.66 8.69
N TYR A 92 -0.68 -6.12 7.68
CA TYR A 92 -0.10 -6.38 6.35
C TYR A 92 0.45 -5.11 5.70
N ALA A 93 -0.22 -3.96 5.88
CA ALA A 93 0.28 -2.66 5.44
C ALA A 93 1.62 -2.32 6.08
N THR A 94 1.73 -2.53 7.40
CA THR A 94 2.99 -2.34 8.12
C THR A 94 4.08 -3.29 7.62
N ASP A 95 3.76 -4.57 7.47
CA ASP A 95 4.73 -5.62 7.12
C ASP A 95 5.28 -5.40 5.70
N ILE A 96 4.43 -5.16 4.69
CA ILE A 96 4.88 -4.92 3.32
C ILE A 96 5.77 -3.67 3.23
N CYS A 97 5.47 -2.62 4.01
CA CYS A 97 6.26 -1.37 4.03
C CYS A 97 7.65 -1.52 4.65
N LYS A 98 7.90 -2.61 5.39
CA LYS A 98 9.22 -2.95 5.94
C LYS A 98 10.05 -3.86 5.02
N LEU A 99 9.50 -4.32 3.91
CA LEU A 99 10.19 -5.20 2.97
C LEU A 99 11.09 -4.44 1.99
N GLY A 100 12.25 -5.01 1.72
CA GLY A 100 13.13 -4.59 0.63
C GLY A 100 12.47 -4.82 -0.71
N HIS A 101 12.85 -4.04 -1.73
CA HIS A 101 12.27 -4.16 -3.06
C HIS A 101 12.36 -5.59 -3.63
N GLU A 102 13.51 -6.24 -3.46
CA GLU A 102 13.76 -7.63 -3.90
C GLU A 102 12.86 -8.66 -3.20
N GLN A 103 12.27 -8.32 -2.05
CA GLN A 103 11.40 -9.20 -1.28
C GLN A 103 9.92 -9.02 -1.65
N LEU A 104 9.56 -7.99 -2.42
CA LEU A 104 8.16 -7.69 -2.73
C LEU A 104 7.50 -8.78 -3.57
N LEU A 105 8.19 -9.32 -4.58
CA LEU A 105 7.61 -10.34 -5.46
C LEU A 105 7.31 -11.63 -4.70
N SER A 106 8.25 -12.10 -3.87
CA SER A 106 8.06 -13.30 -3.05
C SER A 106 6.99 -13.11 -1.99
N PHE A 107 6.88 -11.90 -1.42
CA PHE A 107 5.78 -11.56 -0.53
C PHE A 107 4.43 -11.61 -1.25
N ILE A 108 4.30 -10.97 -2.43
CA ILE A 108 3.05 -10.97 -3.21
C ILE A 108 2.62 -12.40 -3.57
N ASP A 109 3.55 -13.23 -4.05
CA ASP A 109 3.28 -14.64 -4.38
C ASP A 109 2.75 -15.41 -3.17
N LYS A 110 3.49 -15.35 -2.06
CA LYS A 110 3.11 -16.06 -0.83
C LYS A 110 1.79 -15.54 -0.27
N PHE A 111 1.67 -14.23 -0.10
CA PHE A 111 0.49 -13.58 0.47
C PHE A 111 -0.77 -13.88 -0.35
N SER A 112 -0.66 -13.86 -1.68
CA SER A 112 -1.81 -14.17 -2.55
C SER A 112 -2.24 -15.62 -2.46
N LYS A 113 -1.30 -16.56 -2.29
CA LYS A 113 -1.64 -17.98 -2.04
C LYS A 113 -2.29 -18.16 -0.68
N ASP A 114 -1.70 -17.59 0.36
CA ASP A 114 -2.17 -17.71 1.75
C ASP A 114 -3.60 -17.13 1.91
N MET A 115 -3.88 -16.01 1.22
CA MET A 115 -5.18 -15.32 1.26
C MET A 115 -6.15 -15.75 0.15
N ASN A 116 -5.78 -16.74 -0.68
CA ASN A 116 -6.55 -17.20 -1.84
C ASN A 116 -7.00 -16.07 -2.80
N ILE A 117 -6.09 -15.14 -3.10
CA ILE A 117 -6.34 -13.98 -3.96
C ILE A 117 -6.10 -14.36 -5.43
N ASN A 118 -7.11 -14.16 -6.29
CA ASN A 118 -6.91 -14.23 -7.74
C ASN A 118 -6.19 -12.97 -8.23
N ILE A 119 -4.87 -13.06 -8.29
CA ILE A 119 -3.99 -11.97 -8.70
C ILE A 119 -4.23 -11.51 -10.15
N LEU A 120 -4.67 -12.42 -11.03
CA LEU A 120 -5.00 -12.13 -12.43
C LEU A 120 -6.38 -11.49 -12.60
N GLY A 121 -7.21 -11.50 -11.56
CA GLY A 121 -8.50 -10.83 -11.54
C GLY A 121 -8.36 -9.30 -11.58
N PRO A 122 -9.43 -8.56 -11.89
CA PRO A 122 -9.39 -7.10 -11.87
C PRO A 122 -9.21 -6.57 -10.43
N ALA A 123 -8.60 -5.39 -10.31
CA ALA A 123 -8.61 -4.59 -9.09
C ALA A 123 -9.20 -3.22 -9.40
N THR A 124 -10.01 -2.68 -8.50
CA THR A 124 -10.59 -1.35 -8.62
C THR A 124 -10.16 -0.52 -7.42
N VAL A 125 -9.28 0.46 -7.66
CA VAL A 125 -8.76 1.35 -6.63
C VAL A 125 -9.04 2.79 -7.05
N TYR A 126 -9.73 3.55 -6.19
CA TYR A 126 -9.92 4.99 -6.36
C TYR A 126 -8.93 5.76 -5.49
N ILE A 127 -8.34 6.81 -6.04
CA ILE A 127 -7.36 7.64 -5.33
C ILE A 127 -7.92 9.05 -5.17
N GLY A 128 -7.84 9.58 -3.96
CA GLY A 128 -8.05 10.99 -3.65
C GLY A 128 -6.82 11.59 -3.00
N GLN A 129 -6.65 12.90 -3.12
CA GLN A 129 -5.59 13.64 -2.43
C GLN A 129 -6.08 15.01 -1.97
N ASP A 130 -5.43 15.57 -0.94
CA ASP A 130 -5.60 16.97 -0.57
C ASP A 130 -4.71 17.90 -1.42
N SER A 131 -4.52 19.14 -0.99
CA SER A 131 -3.80 20.19 -1.74
C SER A 131 -2.34 20.39 -1.31
N ARG A 132 -1.74 19.40 -0.64
CA ARG A 132 -0.31 19.43 -0.27
C ARG A 132 0.60 19.28 -1.48
#